data_AF-A0A523DCT8-F1
#
_entry.id   AF-A0A523DCT8-F1
#
_cell.length_a   1.000
_cell.length_b   1.000
_cell.length_c   1.000
_cell.angle_alpha   90.00
_cell.angle_beta   90.00
_cell.angle_gamma   90.00
#
_symmetry.space_group_name_H-M   'P 1'
#
loop_
_entity.id
_entity.type
_entity.pdbx_description
1 polymer ?
#
loop_
_entity_poly.entity_id
_entity_poly.type
_entity_poly.pdbx_seq_one_letter_code
_entity_poly.pdbx_strand_id
1 'polypeptide(L)'
;MDAAERDTAIDDLIELVVAVDGLLQKQTALDVRNFATSTGRALTDDENQTLHDSVQKAKRYTFIESGVTHPNFLELCGEVHTSAQQERVQTASATVL
;
A
#
# COMPACT_ATOMS: atom_id res chain seq x y z
N MET A 1 25.09 11.01 -1.41
CA MET A 1 24.30 10.27 -2.40
C MET A 1 24.55 10.85 -3.77
N ASP A 2 25.15 10.06 -4.65
CA ASP A 2 25.25 10.41 -6.06
C ASP A 2 23.89 10.27 -6.77
N ALA A 3 23.85 10.45 -8.09
CA ALA A 3 22.60 10.34 -8.85
C ALA A 3 22.12 8.88 -9.00
N ALA A 4 23.04 7.92 -9.07
CA ALA A 4 22.72 6.51 -9.23
C ALA A 4 22.15 5.93 -7.93
N GLU A 5 22.77 6.25 -6.79
CA GLU A 5 22.27 5.84 -5.47
C GLU A 5 20.86 6.39 -5.20
N ARG A 6 20.56 7.62 -5.68
CA ARG A 6 19.22 8.21 -5.61
C ARG A 6 18.21 7.44 -6.46
N ASP A 7 18.60 7.02 -7.65
CA ASP A 7 17.71 6.26 -8.53
C ASP A 7 17.41 4.86 -7.97
N THR A 8 18.42 4.19 -7.41
CA THR A 8 18.23 2.92 -6.68
C THR A 8 17.29 3.09 -5.49
N ALA A 9 17.42 4.18 -4.71
CA ALA A 9 16.53 4.42 -3.59
C ALA A 9 15.04 4.60 -4.01
N ILE A 10 14.78 5.10 -5.21
CA ILE A 10 13.43 5.17 -5.79
C ILE A 10 12.91 3.77 -6.11
N ASP A 11 13.75 2.93 -6.70
CA ASP A 11 13.40 1.54 -7.00
C ASP A 11 13.08 0.77 -5.71
N ASP A 12 13.90 0.94 -4.68
CA ASP A 12 13.73 0.31 -3.36
C ASP A 12 12.42 0.77 -2.70
N LEU A 13 12.06 2.06 -2.79
CA LEU A 13 10.80 2.58 -2.28
C LEU A 13 9.60 1.94 -3.00
N ILE A 14 9.67 1.81 -4.32
CA ILE A 14 8.62 1.17 -5.13
C ILE A 14 8.48 -0.30 -4.74
N GLU A 15 9.60 -1.03 -4.65
CA GLU A 15 9.61 -2.44 -4.25
C GLU A 15 9.01 -2.61 -2.85
N LEU A 16 9.38 -1.74 -1.90
CA LEU A 16 8.84 -1.75 -0.55
C LEU A 16 7.32 -1.57 -0.54
N VAL A 17 6.79 -0.58 -1.27
CA VAL A 17 5.34 -0.34 -1.35
C VAL A 17 4.59 -1.55 -1.91
N VAL A 18 5.10 -2.16 -2.99
CA VAL A 18 4.51 -3.35 -3.61
C VAL A 18 4.58 -4.56 -2.67
N ALA A 19 5.72 -4.77 -2.01
CA ALA A 19 5.90 -5.87 -1.07
C ALA A 19 4.97 -5.75 0.15
N VAL A 20 4.81 -4.53 0.69
CA VAL A 20 3.88 -4.26 1.77
C VAL A 20 2.44 -4.52 1.32
N ASP A 21 2.04 -4.07 0.13
CA ASP A 21 0.69 -4.37 -0.37
C ASP A 21 0.44 -5.89 -0.48
N GLY A 22 1.38 -6.63 -1.06
CA GLY A 22 1.29 -8.09 -1.14
C GLY A 22 1.17 -8.77 0.22
N LEU A 23 1.82 -8.22 1.27
CA LEU A 23 1.63 -8.68 2.64
C LEU A 23 0.24 -8.33 3.18
N LEU A 24 -0.24 -7.11 2.97
CA LEU A 24 -1.56 -6.66 3.42
C LEU A 24 -2.68 -7.48 2.79
N GLN A 25 -2.60 -7.79 1.49
CA GLN A 25 -3.54 -8.69 0.80
C GLN A 25 -3.66 -10.05 1.51
N LYS A 26 -2.52 -10.67 1.83
CA LYS A 26 -2.49 -11.96 2.56
C LYS A 26 -3.10 -11.83 3.96
N GLN A 27 -2.79 -10.74 4.67
CA GLN A 27 -3.35 -10.50 5.99
C GLN A 27 -4.86 -10.24 5.95
N THR A 28 -5.36 -9.52 4.94
CA THR A 28 -6.81 -9.30 4.78
C THR A 28 -7.56 -10.63 4.68
N ALA A 29 -7.05 -11.56 3.86
CA ALA A 29 -7.68 -12.88 3.73
C ALA A 29 -7.71 -13.65 5.07
N LEU A 30 -6.66 -13.53 5.89
CA LEU A 30 -6.62 -14.13 7.23
C LEU A 30 -7.60 -13.45 8.18
N ASP A 31 -7.70 -12.12 8.15
CA ASP A 31 -8.57 -11.36 9.05
C ASP A 31 -10.05 -11.59 8.74
N VAL A 32 -10.44 -11.65 7.47
CA VAL A 32 -11.80 -11.99 7.03
C VAL A 32 -12.20 -13.38 7.54
N ARG A 33 -11.31 -14.37 7.37
CA ARG A 33 -11.52 -15.74 7.88
C ARG A 33 -11.64 -15.77 9.40
N ASN A 34 -10.76 -15.06 10.09
CA ASN A 34 -10.76 -14.97 11.55
C ASN A 34 -12.03 -14.29 12.07
N PHE A 35 -12.55 -13.27 11.38
CA PHE A 35 -13.79 -12.61 11.73
C PHE A 35 -14.99 -13.56 11.64
N ALA A 36 -15.14 -14.29 10.54
CA ALA A 36 -16.21 -15.28 10.40
C ALA A 36 -16.13 -16.36 11.49
N THR A 37 -14.92 -16.86 11.75
CA THR A 37 -14.67 -17.87 12.80
C THR A 37 -15.00 -17.34 14.19
N SER A 38 -14.56 -16.12 14.52
CA SER A 38 -14.74 -15.52 15.86
C SER A 38 -16.19 -15.15 16.15
N THR A 39 -16.96 -14.78 15.12
CA THR A 39 -18.38 -14.46 15.28
C THR A 39 -19.27 -15.69 15.22
N GLY A 40 -18.75 -16.84 14.76
CA GLY A 40 -19.53 -18.05 14.52
C GLY A 40 -20.54 -17.92 13.37
N ARG A 41 -20.48 -16.85 12.59
CA ARG A 41 -21.39 -16.61 11.46
C ARG A 41 -20.85 -17.28 10.20
N ALA A 42 -21.74 -17.94 9.46
CA ALA A 42 -21.49 -18.27 8.07
C ALA A 42 -21.84 -17.03 7.22
N LEU A 43 -20.82 -16.36 6.69
CA LEU A 43 -21.00 -15.24 5.77
C LEU A 43 -21.32 -15.77 4.37
N THR A 44 -22.22 -15.09 3.68
CA THR A 44 -22.44 -15.28 2.24
C THR A 44 -21.20 -14.84 1.44
N ASP A 45 -21.10 -15.26 0.18
CA ASP A 45 -20.00 -14.86 -0.70
C ASP A 45 -19.95 -13.33 -0.87
N ASP A 46 -21.11 -12.69 -1.02
CA ASP A 46 -21.22 -11.23 -1.13
C ASP A 46 -20.77 -10.50 0.15
N GLU A 47 -21.13 -11.02 1.33
CA GLU A 47 -20.67 -10.48 2.61
C GLU A 47 -19.15 -10.65 2.79
N ASN A 48 -18.61 -11.81 2.43
CA ASN A 48 -17.18 -12.07 2.48
C ASN A 48 -16.41 -11.11 1.57
N GLN A 49 -16.88 -10.93 0.34
CA GLN A 49 -16.25 -10.02 -0.63
C GLN A 49 -16.31 -8.56 -0.12
N THR A 50 -17.47 -8.12 0.36
CA THR A 50 -17.64 -6.77 0.89
C THR A 50 -16.71 -6.51 2.09
N LEU A 51 -16.61 -7.47 3.01
CA LEU A 51 -15.73 -7.37 4.16
C LEU A 51 -14.26 -7.36 3.74
N HIS A 52 -13.87 -8.24 2.81
CA HIS A 52 -12.52 -8.30 2.27
C HIS A 52 -12.10 -6.95 1.66
N ASP A 53 -12.91 -6.40 0.76
CA ASP A 53 -12.58 -5.15 0.06
C ASP A 53 -12.51 -3.97 1.03
N SER A 54 -13.42 -3.93 2.01
CA SER A 54 -13.43 -2.90 3.04
C SER A 54 -12.17 -2.96 3.92
N VAL A 55 -11.79 -4.15 4.37
CA VAL A 55 -10.58 -4.34 5.20
C VAL A 55 -9.31 -4.09 4.39
N GLN A 56 -9.24 -4.55 3.14
CA GLN A 56 -8.10 -4.31 2.26
C GLN A 56 -7.90 -2.82 2.02
N LYS A 57 -8.98 -2.09 1.69
CA LYS A 57 -8.94 -0.65 1.49
C LYS A 57 -8.49 0.08 2.75
N ALA A 58 -9.04 -0.27 3.91
CA ALA A 58 -8.66 0.33 5.18
C ALA A 58 -7.16 0.11 5.49
N LYS A 59 -6.66 -1.12 5.28
CA LYS A 59 -5.24 -1.44 5.50
C LYS A 59 -4.32 -0.68 4.55
N ARG A 60 -4.65 -0.64 3.25
CA ARG A 60 -3.88 0.13 2.26
C ARG A 60 -3.82 1.60 2.64
N TYR A 61 -4.94 2.18 3.07
CA TYR A 61 -4.97 3.55 3.53
C TYR A 61 -4.04 3.77 4.74
N THR A 62 -4.19 2.93 5.78
CA THR A 62 -3.44 3.06 7.04
C THR A 62 -1.94 2.84 6.88
N PHE A 63 -1.50 1.88 6.06
CA PHE A 63 -0.10 1.45 6.01
C PHE A 63 0.67 1.94 4.79
N ILE A 64 -0.02 2.44 3.75
CA ILE A 64 0.61 2.88 2.49
C ILE A 64 0.16 4.29 2.15
N GLU A 65 -1.13 4.45 1.80
CA GLU A 65 -1.66 5.69 1.21
C GLU A 65 -1.40 6.91 2.08
N SER A 66 -1.78 6.83 3.36
CA SER A 66 -1.63 7.95 4.30
C SER A 66 -0.18 8.38 4.51
N GLY A 67 0.79 7.51 4.24
CA GLY A 67 2.22 7.83 4.27
C GLY A 67 2.70 8.42 2.96
N VAL A 68 2.52 7.71 1.84
CA VAL A 68 3.06 8.13 0.53
C VAL A 68 2.39 9.36 -0.05
N THR A 69 1.17 9.68 0.40
CA THR A 69 0.44 10.90 0.02
C THR A 69 0.57 12.03 1.05
N HIS A 70 1.29 11.82 2.16
CA HIS A 70 1.43 12.83 3.21
C HIS A 70 2.19 14.06 2.68
N PRO A 71 1.72 15.30 2.95
CA PRO A 71 2.37 16.53 2.44
C PRO A 71 3.87 16.61 2.74
N ASN A 72 4.27 16.36 3.99
CA ASN A 72 5.69 16.40 4.38
C ASN A 72 6.54 15.33 3.67
N PHE A 73 5.95 14.17 3.35
CA PHE A 73 6.67 13.13 2.61
C PHE A 73 6.87 13.55 1.15
N LEU A 74 5.82 14.11 0.53
CA LEU A 74 5.88 14.63 -0.84
C LEU A 74 6.85 15.80 -0.98
N GLU A 75 6.87 16.71 -0.01
CA GLU A 75 7.81 17.84 0.05
C GLU A 75 9.25 17.34 0.13
N LEU A 76 9.56 16.47 1.11
CA LEU A 76 10.89 15.89 1.27
C LEU A 76 11.32 15.12 0.01
N CYS A 77 10.44 14.29 -0.57
CA CYS A 77 10.72 13.59 -1.81
C CYS A 77 11.01 14.55 -2.96
N GLY A 78 10.30 15.68 -3.06
CA GLY A 78 10.54 16.70 -4.08
C GLY A 78 11.89 17.41 -3.93
N GLU A 79 12.43 17.52 -2.70
CA GLU A 79 13.74 18.12 -2.46
C GLU A 79 14.91 17.22 -2.87
N VAL A 80 14.73 15.89 -2.82
CA VAL A 80 15.81 14.92 -3.07
C VAL A 80 15.72 14.22 -4.43
N HIS A 81 14.55 14.25 -5.08
CA HIS A 81 14.28 13.56 -6.34
C HIS A 81 14.08 14.51 -7.52
N THR A 82 14.37 14.01 -8.72
CA THR A 82 13.96 14.68 -9.96
C THR A 82 12.47 14.49 -10.22
N SER A 83 11.85 15.35 -11.05
CA SER A 83 10.44 15.21 -11.42
C SER A 83 10.13 13.84 -12.05
N ALA A 84 11.06 13.27 -12.83
CA ALA A 84 10.90 11.94 -13.42
C ALA A 84 10.86 10.83 -12.35
N GLN A 85 11.69 10.94 -11.32
CA GLN A 85 11.70 9.98 -10.20
C GLN A 85 10.42 10.08 -9.36
N GLN A 86 9.92 11.30 -9.15
CA GLN A 86 8.65 11.53 -8.46
C GLN A 86 7.47 10.91 -9.22
N GLU A 87 7.44 11.05 -10.55
CA GLU A 87 6.40 10.44 -11.41
C GLU A 87 6.41 8.91 -11.35
N ARG A 88 7.60 8.29 -11.27
CA ARG A 88 7.73 6.83 -11.11
C ARG A 88 7.12 6.34 -9.81
N VAL A 89 7.39 7.01 -8.69
CA VAL A 89 6.82 6.67 -7.38
C VAL A 89 5.29 6.84 -7.39
N GLN A 90 4.78 7.92 -7.98
CA GLN A 90 3.34 8.16 -8.11
C GLN A 90 2.67 7.08 -8.97
N THR A 91 3.25 6.74 -10.11
CA THR A 91 2.73 5.70 -11.01
C THR A 91 2.73 4.34 -10.34
N ALA A 92 3.80 3.97 -9.64
CA ALA A 92 3.86 2.73 -8.88
C ALA A 92 2.81 2.70 -7.76
N SER A 93 2.68 3.80 -7.01
CA SER A 93 1.70 3.91 -5.92
C SER A 93 0.26 3.78 -6.44
N ALA A 94 -0.04 4.29 -7.64
CA ALA A 94 -1.34 4.14 -8.28
C ALA A 94 -1.71 2.70 -8.66
N THR A 95 -0.75 1.76 -8.68
CA THR A 95 -1.05 0.33 -8.89
C THR A 95 -1.51 -0.38 -7.61
N VAL A 96 -1.26 0.24 -6.45
CA VAL A 96 -1.58 -0.29 -5.13
C VAL A 96 -2.85 0.36 -4.55
N LEU A 97 -3.06 1.65 -4.82
CA LEU A 97 -4.18 2.45 -4.34
C LEU A 97 -5.41 2.31 -5.24
#